data_AF-A0A9W6T5Z8-F1
#
_entry.id   AF-A0A9W6T5Z8-F1
#
_cell.length_a   1.000
_cell.length_b   1.000
_cell.length_c   1.000
_cell.angle_alpha   90.00
_cell.angle_beta   90.00
_cell.angle_gamma   90.00
#
_symmetry.space_group_name_H-M   'P 1'
#
loop_
_entity.id
_entity.type
_entity.pdbx_description
1 polymer ?
#
loop_
_entity_poly.entity_id
_entity_poly.type
_entity_poly.pdbx_seq_one_letter_code
_entity_poly.pdbx_strand_id
1 'polypeptide(L)'
;MSSSLSRNSLFLIAAAAAGSIFGIYGISRKINFLSLVQTNKKTFLITDIIRNVLNFKYSIDSSILKLFGLKGENGGTITKLRVYPLKSVGKGIEVDSWEIDKHGLKFDREYTLATFDKEKNYYNAVTLRTHPRLASVKVEFIEKKTSDGKLDGLFKFTYPLEDENVENDEFEGKSFFLPCIVTKVFLENSCSSLEPLTIELWGVKFETITIDKFLPEDFIKGSGLPEDIVLLYTEKGKEVKVNSPHFKRFIDLRKDESDGETTDSELEISNSNTTTTNKGDASVQKYRRSLFQDYYPILLVSLSDVNDLNKKISQSEKFSDVGEINPFRFRPNILINNNEKLFDIDTWNLQDVPCQTLT
;
A
#
# COMPACT_ATOMS: atom_id res chain seq x y z
N MET A 1 -29.91 0.52 -39.84
CA MET A 1 -30.84 -0.44 -39.19
C MET A 1 -30.45 -0.54 -37.72
N SER A 2 -31.10 0.25 -36.85
CA SER A 2 -30.91 0.15 -35.39
C SER A 2 -31.95 -0.80 -34.82
N SER A 3 -31.52 -1.95 -34.31
CA SER A 3 -32.40 -2.86 -33.57
C SER A 3 -32.60 -2.34 -32.15
N SER A 4 -33.74 -1.71 -31.89
CA SER A 4 -34.15 -1.37 -30.52
C SER A 4 -34.51 -2.65 -29.78
N LEU A 5 -33.66 -3.10 -28.86
CA LEU A 5 -34.08 -4.08 -27.86
C LEU A 5 -35.23 -3.48 -27.05
N SER A 6 -36.37 -4.17 -27.05
CA SER A 6 -37.55 -3.72 -26.32
C SER A 6 -37.29 -3.69 -24.81
N ARG A 7 -37.92 -2.76 -24.10
CA ARG A 7 -37.83 -2.66 -22.62
C ARG A 7 -38.16 -3.98 -21.91
N ASN A 8 -39.01 -4.82 -22.50
CA ASN A 8 -39.39 -6.11 -21.96
C ASN A 8 -38.24 -7.13 -22.02
N SER A 9 -37.42 -7.09 -23.08
CA SER A 9 -36.22 -7.92 -23.21
C SER A 9 -35.13 -7.53 -22.20
N LEU A 10 -34.96 -6.24 -21.88
CA LEU A 10 -34.07 -5.79 -20.81
C LEU A 10 -34.57 -6.24 -19.42
N PHE A 11 -35.88 -6.20 -19.18
CA PHE A 11 -36.49 -6.63 -17.91
C PHE A 11 -36.31 -8.14 -17.66
N LEU A 12 -36.45 -8.96 -18.71
CA LEU A 12 -36.25 -10.41 -18.64
C LEU A 12 -34.77 -10.78 -18.37
N ILE A 13 -33.82 -10.06 -18.97
CA ILE A 13 -32.39 -10.24 -18.70
C ILE A 13 -32.06 -9.82 -17.25
N ALA A 14 -32.62 -8.71 -16.77
CA ALA A 14 -32.45 -8.25 -15.39
C ALA A 14 -33.07 -9.21 -14.36
N ALA A 15 -34.25 -9.76 -14.63
CA ALA A 15 -34.91 -10.74 -13.76
C ALA A 15 -34.15 -12.08 -13.71
N ALA A 16 -33.60 -12.54 -14.84
CA ALA A 16 -32.75 -13.73 -14.88
C ALA A 16 -31.43 -13.52 -14.12
N ALA A 17 -30.82 -12.33 -14.22
CA ALA A 17 -29.64 -11.97 -13.43
C ALA A 17 -29.95 -11.91 -11.93
N ALA A 18 -31.07 -11.31 -11.53
CA ALA A 18 -31.51 -11.25 -10.14
C ALA A 18 -31.83 -12.63 -9.55
N GLY A 19 -32.48 -13.52 -10.31
CA GLY A 19 -32.74 -14.90 -9.89
C GLY A 19 -31.46 -15.72 -9.69
N SER A 20 -30.44 -15.48 -10.51
CA SER A 20 -29.10 -16.07 -10.38
C SER A 20 -28.37 -15.55 -9.13
N ILE A 21 -28.50 -14.25 -8.85
CA ILE A 21 -27.95 -13.60 -7.64
C ILE A 21 -28.59 -14.16 -6.38
N PHE A 22 -29.92 -14.33 -6.34
CA PHE A 22 -30.62 -14.90 -5.18
C PHE A 22 -30.32 -16.40 -4.98
N GLY A 23 -30.20 -17.18 -6.06
CA GLY A 23 -29.78 -18.59 -5.98
C GLY A 23 -28.37 -18.77 -5.42
N ILE A 24 -27.45 -17.85 -5.75
CA ILE A 24 -26.07 -17.84 -5.22
C ILE A 24 -26.02 -17.28 -3.79
N TYR A 25 -26.85 -16.27 -3.45
CA TYR A 25 -26.95 -15.73 -2.09
C TYR A 25 -27.45 -16.78 -1.09
N GLY A 26 -28.36 -17.67 -1.52
CA GLY A 26 -28.85 -18.80 -0.71
C GLY A 26 -27.78 -19.85 -0.40
N ILE A 27 -26.81 -20.06 -1.30
CA ILE A 27 -25.71 -21.02 -1.12
C ILE A 27 -24.55 -20.40 -0.32
N SER A 28 -24.38 -19.08 -0.38
CA SER A 28 -23.27 -18.36 0.25
C SER A 28 -23.38 -18.20 1.77
N ARG A 29 -24.53 -18.49 2.40
CA ARG A 29 -24.72 -18.25 3.83
C ARG A 29 -24.16 -19.35 4.76
N LYS A 30 -23.56 -20.42 4.21
CA LYS A 30 -23.10 -21.57 5.01
C LYS A 30 -21.77 -22.22 4.61
N ILE A 31 -20.92 -21.55 3.81
CA ILE A 31 -19.60 -22.09 3.51
C ILE A 31 -18.55 -21.19 4.15
N ASN A 32 -17.99 -21.64 5.28
CA ASN A 32 -16.74 -21.14 5.84
C ASN A 32 -15.60 -21.50 4.87
N PHE A 33 -15.53 -20.83 3.73
CA PHE A 33 -14.62 -21.15 2.63
C PHE A 33 -13.16 -20.81 2.95
N LEU A 34 -12.95 -19.90 3.90
CA LEU A 34 -11.64 -19.50 4.42
C LEU A 34 -10.86 -20.65 5.10
N SER A 35 -11.50 -21.75 5.50
CA SER A 35 -10.79 -22.89 6.10
C SER A 35 -10.29 -23.93 5.09
N LEU A 36 -10.68 -23.85 3.81
CA LEU A 36 -10.36 -24.88 2.80
C LEU A 36 -9.09 -24.59 1.99
N VAL A 37 -8.52 -23.40 2.09
CA VAL A 37 -7.38 -22.96 1.23
C VAL A 37 -6.01 -23.34 1.82
N GLN A 38 -5.96 -23.99 2.98
CA GLN A 38 -4.71 -24.50 3.52
C GLN A 38 -4.47 -25.95 3.06
N THR A 39 -3.32 -26.13 2.40
CA THR A 39 -2.56 -27.39 2.20
C THR A 39 -2.90 -28.31 1.01
N ASN A 40 -2.45 -27.99 -0.21
CA ASN A 40 -1.73 -28.95 -1.10
C ASN A 40 -1.32 -28.38 -2.48
N LYS A 41 -0.42 -29.07 -3.20
CA LYS A 41 0.04 -28.69 -4.56
C LYS A 41 -1.04 -28.87 -5.66
N LYS A 42 -2.04 -29.74 -5.47
CA LYS A 42 -3.20 -29.88 -6.38
C LYS A 42 -4.21 -28.73 -6.29
N THR A 43 -4.05 -27.87 -5.29
CA THR A 43 -4.94 -26.73 -5.03
C THR A 43 -4.73 -25.59 -6.03
N PHE A 44 -3.63 -25.59 -6.79
CA PHE A 44 -3.23 -24.49 -7.68
C PHE A 44 -4.20 -24.23 -8.86
N LEU A 45 -4.58 -25.28 -9.60
CA LEU A 45 -5.56 -25.14 -10.70
C LEU A 45 -6.95 -24.75 -10.18
N ILE A 46 -7.32 -25.26 -9.00
CA ILE A 46 -8.59 -24.95 -8.35
C ILE A 46 -8.59 -23.48 -7.86
N THR A 47 -7.47 -22.98 -7.33
CA THR A 47 -7.34 -21.58 -6.91
C THR A 47 -7.41 -20.61 -8.07
N ASP A 48 -6.84 -20.93 -9.23
CA ASP A 48 -6.94 -20.07 -10.42
C ASP A 48 -8.37 -20.01 -10.97
N ILE A 49 -9.06 -21.17 -11.04
CA ILE A 49 -10.45 -21.22 -11.44
C ILE A 49 -11.32 -20.44 -10.46
N ILE A 50 -11.14 -20.63 -9.14
CA ILE A 50 -11.87 -19.88 -8.11
C ILE A 50 -11.59 -18.39 -8.23
N ARG A 51 -10.32 -17.97 -8.40
CA ARG A 51 -9.93 -16.57 -8.59
C ARG A 51 -10.62 -15.98 -9.81
N ASN A 52 -10.63 -16.69 -10.94
CA ASN A 52 -11.31 -16.23 -12.16
C ASN A 52 -12.82 -16.13 -11.97
N VAL A 53 -13.44 -17.07 -11.26
CA VAL A 53 -14.89 -17.04 -10.93
C VAL A 53 -15.20 -15.87 -10.00
N LEU A 54 -14.38 -15.62 -8.98
CA LEU A 54 -14.52 -14.48 -8.08
C LEU A 54 -14.35 -13.16 -8.82
N ASN A 55 -13.29 -13.02 -9.64
CA ASN A 55 -13.07 -11.84 -10.46
C ASN A 55 -14.22 -11.60 -11.43
N PHE A 56 -14.75 -12.66 -12.06
CA PHE A 56 -15.91 -12.58 -12.93
C PHE A 56 -17.17 -12.15 -12.16
N LYS A 57 -17.41 -12.72 -10.98
CA LYS A 57 -18.50 -12.31 -10.10
C LYS A 57 -18.39 -10.83 -9.73
N TYR A 58 -17.23 -10.40 -9.23
CA TYR A 58 -17.02 -8.99 -8.85
C TYR A 58 -17.13 -8.05 -10.06
N SER A 59 -16.71 -8.49 -11.25
CA SER A 59 -16.89 -7.74 -12.49
C SER A 59 -18.37 -7.58 -12.87
N ILE A 60 -19.16 -8.65 -12.73
CA ILE A 60 -20.62 -8.62 -12.92
C ILE A 60 -21.27 -7.72 -11.87
N ASP A 61 -20.96 -7.93 -10.58
CA ASP A 61 -21.52 -7.15 -9.48
C ASP A 61 -21.23 -5.66 -9.68
N SER A 62 -19.99 -5.29 -10.02
CA SER A 62 -19.59 -3.93 -10.37
C SER A 62 -20.37 -3.36 -11.56
N SER A 63 -20.55 -4.17 -12.62
CA SER A 63 -21.30 -3.74 -13.81
C SER A 63 -22.79 -3.55 -13.54
N ILE A 64 -23.40 -4.45 -12.75
CA ILE A 64 -24.80 -4.38 -12.35
C ILE A 64 -25.03 -3.20 -11.41
N LEU A 65 -24.18 -3.01 -10.39
CA LEU A 65 -24.24 -1.87 -9.48
C LEU A 65 -24.17 -0.55 -10.24
N LYS A 66 -23.28 -0.43 -11.23
CA LYS A 66 -23.20 0.73 -12.14
C LYS A 66 -24.49 0.93 -12.94
N LEU A 67 -25.04 -0.14 -13.52
CA LEU A 67 -26.26 -0.06 -14.34
C LEU A 67 -27.47 0.45 -13.55
N PHE A 68 -27.58 0.07 -12.28
CA PHE A 68 -28.68 0.49 -11.40
C PHE A 68 -28.37 1.76 -10.60
N GLY A 69 -27.22 2.40 -10.82
CA GLY A 69 -26.80 3.58 -10.06
C GLY A 69 -26.64 3.30 -8.56
N LEU A 70 -26.54 2.03 -8.16
CA LEU A 70 -26.36 1.61 -6.78
C LEU A 70 -24.90 1.82 -6.42
N LYS A 71 -24.62 2.88 -5.65
CA LYS A 71 -23.33 3.06 -5.00
C LYS A 71 -23.27 2.10 -3.80
N GLY A 72 -22.11 1.51 -3.53
CA GLY A 72 -21.91 0.78 -2.28
C GLY A 72 -22.21 1.69 -1.09
N GLU A 73 -22.74 1.15 0.00
CA GLU A 73 -23.11 1.91 1.21
C GLU A 73 -21.93 2.71 1.79
N ASN A 74 -20.71 2.25 1.51
CA ASN A 74 -19.46 2.95 1.77
C ASN A 74 -18.57 2.81 0.53
N GLY A 75 -17.85 3.88 0.17
CA GLY A 75 -16.76 3.76 -0.79
C GLY A 75 -16.67 4.84 -1.85
N GLY A 76 -15.43 5.06 -2.30
CA GLY A 76 -15.11 5.88 -3.48
C GLY A 76 -14.67 5.05 -4.67
N THR A 77 -14.34 5.73 -5.77
CA THR A 77 -13.77 5.15 -6.98
C THR A 77 -12.26 5.24 -6.94
N ILE A 78 -11.58 4.13 -7.25
CA ILE A 78 -10.13 4.15 -7.45
C ILE A 78 -9.84 4.97 -8.71
N THR A 79 -9.12 6.07 -8.55
CA THR A 79 -8.72 6.93 -9.66
C THR A 79 -7.33 6.61 -10.18
N LYS A 80 -6.42 6.21 -9.27
CA LYS A 80 -5.03 5.86 -9.58
C LYS A 80 -4.55 4.76 -8.66
N LEU A 81 -3.75 3.85 -9.21
CA LEU A 81 -3.07 2.79 -8.49
C LEU A 81 -1.56 2.86 -8.75
N ARG A 82 -0.78 2.76 -7.68
CA ARG A 82 0.68 2.85 -7.72
C ARG A 82 1.37 1.79 -6.87
N VAL A 83 2.49 1.30 -7.41
CA VAL A 83 3.39 0.35 -6.75
C VAL A 83 4.74 1.02 -6.54
N TYR A 84 5.33 0.86 -5.35
CA TYR A 84 6.61 1.45 -5.00
C TYR A 84 7.57 0.35 -4.53
N PRO A 85 8.32 -0.27 -5.46
CA PRO A 85 9.20 -1.39 -5.11
C PRO A 85 10.28 -1.02 -4.07
N LEU A 86 10.78 0.22 -4.14
CA LEU A 86 11.77 0.76 -3.21
C LEU A 86 11.12 1.83 -2.32
N LYS A 87 11.23 1.65 -0.99
CA LYS A 87 10.76 2.63 -0.01
C LYS A 87 11.49 3.96 -0.21
N SER A 88 10.75 5.07 -0.07
CA SER A 88 11.30 6.43 -0.10
C SER A 88 12.01 6.81 -1.41
N VAL A 89 11.73 6.15 -2.53
CA VAL A 89 12.35 6.47 -3.82
C VAL A 89 11.31 6.64 -4.92
N GLY A 90 11.48 7.68 -5.72
CA GLY A 90 10.76 7.96 -6.96
C GLY A 90 9.26 8.16 -6.83
N LYS A 91 8.55 8.27 -7.94
CA LYS A 91 7.08 8.54 -7.95
C LYS A 91 6.20 7.29 -7.86
N GLY A 92 6.83 6.11 -7.84
CA GLY A 92 6.16 4.82 -8.00
C GLY A 92 5.76 4.59 -9.46
N ILE A 93 5.29 3.38 -9.74
CA ILE A 93 4.81 2.96 -11.05
C ILE A 93 3.29 3.07 -11.03
N GLU A 94 2.72 3.85 -11.94
CA GLU A 94 1.28 3.91 -12.14
C GLU A 94 0.82 2.73 -13.00
N VAL A 95 -0.20 2.02 -12.52
CA VAL A 95 -0.69 0.78 -13.14
C VAL A 95 -2.21 0.75 -13.14
N ASP A 96 -2.79 0.11 -14.15
CA ASP A 96 -4.25 -0.08 -14.24
C ASP A 96 -4.72 -1.28 -13.43
N SER A 97 -3.86 -2.25 -13.16
CA SER A 97 -4.19 -3.36 -12.25
C SER A 97 -2.90 -3.97 -11.70
N TRP A 98 -2.99 -4.63 -10.56
CA TRP A 98 -1.82 -5.27 -9.96
C TRP A 98 -2.20 -6.49 -9.11
N GLU A 99 -1.27 -7.42 -8.96
CA GLU A 99 -1.45 -8.60 -8.11
C GLU A 99 -1.39 -8.20 -6.63
N ILE A 100 -2.24 -8.82 -5.81
CA ILE A 100 -2.25 -8.63 -4.35
C ILE A 100 -1.85 -9.95 -3.68
N ASP A 101 -0.95 -9.87 -2.71
CA ASP A 101 -0.54 -11.00 -1.88
C ASP A 101 -0.75 -10.72 -0.38
N LYS A 102 -0.17 -11.55 0.49
CA LYS A 102 -0.28 -11.43 1.94
C LYS A 102 0.39 -10.16 2.53
N HIS A 103 1.19 -9.45 1.73
CA HIS A 103 1.93 -8.24 2.09
C HIS A 103 1.36 -6.96 1.46
N GLY A 104 0.28 -7.06 0.66
CA GLY A 104 -0.34 -5.92 0.00
C GLY A 104 -0.27 -6.04 -1.52
N LEU A 105 0.01 -4.93 -2.21
CA LEU A 105 0.35 -4.99 -3.62
C LEU A 105 1.67 -5.78 -3.76
N LYS A 106 1.69 -6.78 -4.63
CA LYS A 106 2.87 -7.64 -4.81
C LYS A 106 4.09 -6.81 -5.20
N PHE A 107 5.25 -7.13 -4.66
CA PHE A 107 6.51 -6.39 -4.87
C PHE A 107 6.56 -4.95 -4.34
N ASP A 108 5.57 -4.52 -3.56
CA ASP A 108 5.52 -3.17 -3.02
C ASP A 108 6.35 -3.05 -1.73
N ARG A 109 7.32 -2.12 -1.72
CA ARG A 109 8.26 -1.83 -0.63
C ARG A 109 8.97 -3.08 -0.10
N GLU A 110 9.44 -3.94 -1.00
CA GLU A 110 10.34 -5.06 -0.67
C GLU A 110 11.77 -4.60 -0.39
N TYR A 111 12.11 -3.39 -0.84
CA TYR A 111 13.42 -2.79 -0.65
C TYR A 111 13.36 -1.49 0.14
N THR A 112 14.45 -1.16 0.84
CA THR A 112 14.71 0.18 1.39
C THR A 112 16.19 0.51 1.34
N LEU A 113 16.53 1.80 1.22
CA LEU A 113 17.89 2.29 1.45
C LEU A 113 18.11 2.50 2.94
N ALA A 114 19.30 2.18 3.46
CA ALA A 114 19.63 2.38 4.87
C ALA A 114 21.14 2.54 5.13
N THR A 115 21.49 3.24 6.21
CA THR A 115 22.87 3.35 6.71
C THR A 115 23.01 2.64 8.05
N PHE A 116 24.19 2.13 8.35
CA PHE A 116 24.42 1.37 9.57
C PHE A 116 24.82 2.30 10.74
N ASP A 117 24.04 2.31 11.81
CA ASP A 117 24.35 3.02 13.05
C ASP A 117 25.27 2.15 13.91
N LYS A 118 26.57 2.48 13.94
CA LYS A 118 27.56 1.73 14.73
C LYS A 118 27.33 1.81 16.23
N GLU A 119 26.81 2.94 16.72
CA GLU A 119 26.59 3.15 18.16
C GLU A 119 25.42 2.31 18.67
N LYS A 120 24.34 2.27 17.88
CA LYS A 120 23.13 1.55 18.25
C LYS A 120 23.05 0.14 17.68
N ASN A 121 24.00 -0.22 16.83
CA ASN A 121 24.13 -1.53 16.18
C ASN A 121 22.88 -1.93 15.38
N TYR A 122 22.30 -1.00 14.61
CA TYR A 122 21.15 -1.25 13.74
C TYR A 122 21.14 -0.32 12.51
N TYR A 123 20.33 -0.64 11.50
CA TYR A 123 20.19 0.19 10.29
C TYR A 123 19.15 1.31 10.44
N ASN A 124 19.53 2.54 10.08
CA ASN A 124 18.64 3.68 9.92
C ASN A 124 18.15 3.76 8.46
N ALA A 125 16.83 3.67 8.25
CA ALA A 125 16.28 3.83 6.90
C ALA A 125 16.47 5.25 6.37
N VAL A 126 16.93 5.38 5.14
CA VAL A 126 16.98 6.65 4.41
C VAL A 126 15.58 7.03 3.92
N THR A 127 15.21 8.30 4.08
CA THR A 127 13.87 8.79 3.73
C THR A 127 13.93 10.05 2.87
N LEU A 128 12.83 10.35 2.18
CA LEU A 128 12.70 11.60 1.41
C LEU A 128 12.83 12.87 2.25
N ARG A 129 12.68 12.79 3.58
CA ARG A 129 12.89 13.92 4.48
C ARG A 129 14.36 14.32 4.60
N THR A 130 15.25 13.34 4.52
CA THR A 130 16.70 13.56 4.62
C THR A 130 17.35 13.67 3.24
N HIS A 131 16.79 12.98 2.24
CA HIS A 131 17.34 12.95 0.87
C HIS A 131 16.22 13.19 -0.16
N PRO A 132 15.77 14.46 -0.34
CA PRO A 132 14.61 14.78 -1.18
C PRO A 132 14.85 14.52 -2.67
N ARG A 133 16.11 14.52 -3.14
CA ARG A 133 16.47 14.25 -4.55
C ARG A 133 16.06 12.85 -5.02
N LEU A 134 15.89 11.90 -4.10
CA LEU A 134 15.31 10.58 -4.37
C LEU A 134 13.87 10.66 -4.94
N ALA A 135 13.14 11.76 -4.72
CA ALA A 135 11.79 11.94 -5.27
C ALA A 135 11.80 12.08 -6.80
N SER A 136 12.91 12.54 -7.39
CA SER A 136 13.06 12.71 -8.85
C SER A 136 13.31 11.41 -9.60
N VAL A 137 13.59 10.30 -8.89
CA VAL A 137 13.85 9.01 -9.52
C VAL A 137 12.60 8.52 -10.27
N LYS A 138 12.75 8.21 -11.55
CA LYS A 138 11.70 7.60 -12.38
C LYS A 138 11.77 6.09 -12.21
N VAL A 139 10.60 5.46 -12.04
CA VAL A 139 10.51 4.01 -11.84
C VAL A 139 9.64 3.41 -12.93
N GLU A 140 10.17 2.42 -13.62
CA GLU A 140 9.48 1.71 -14.70
C GLU A 140 9.45 0.21 -14.38
N PHE A 141 8.35 -0.47 -14.74
CA PHE A 141 8.25 -1.92 -14.65
C PHE A 141 8.45 -2.55 -16.03
N ILE A 142 9.39 -3.47 -16.12
CA ILE A 142 9.69 -4.24 -17.33
C ILE A 142 9.23 -5.67 -17.08
N GLU A 143 8.04 -5.98 -17.58
CA GLU A 143 7.42 -7.29 -17.41
C GLU A 143 8.21 -8.38 -18.16
N LYS A 144 8.44 -9.49 -17.47
CA LYS A 144 9.00 -10.70 -18.07
C LYS A 144 7.87 -11.69 -18.30
N LYS A 145 7.65 -12.06 -19.56
CA LYS A 145 6.65 -13.06 -19.93
C LYS A 145 6.99 -14.41 -19.30
N THR A 146 6.15 -14.85 -18.37
CA THR A 146 6.23 -16.19 -17.76
C THR A 146 5.20 -17.10 -18.40
N SER A 147 5.55 -18.38 -18.58
CA SER A 147 4.65 -19.38 -19.15
C SER A 147 3.50 -19.77 -18.21
N ASP A 148 3.65 -19.51 -16.90
CA ASP A 148 2.66 -19.80 -15.87
C ASP A 148 1.80 -18.57 -15.49
N GLY A 149 1.98 -17.45 -16.19
CA GLY A 149 1.20 -16.22 -15.97
C GLY A 149 1.48 -15.53 -14.63
N LYS A 150 2.57 -15.89 -13.95
CA LYS A 150 3.00 -15.20 -12.73
C LYS A 150 3.65 -13.87 -13.07
N LEU A 151 3.29 -12.84 -12.29
CA LEU A 151 3.96 -11.55 -12.35
C LEU A 151 5.44 -11.70 -11.97
N ASP A 152 6.32 -11.38 -12.91
CA ASP A 152 7.78 -11.36 -12.78
C ASP A 152 8.33 -10.27 -13.71
N GLY A 153 9.54 -9.78 -13.45
CA GLY A 153 10.13 -8.70 -14.22
C GLY A 153 11.28 -8.00 -13.52
N LEU A 154 11.57 -6.81 -14.01
CA LEU A 154 12.59 -5.91 -13.47
C LEU A 154 11.97 -4.54 -13.20
N PHE A 155 12.37 -3.92 -12.11
CA PHE A 155 12.13 -2.50 -11.85
C PHE A 155 13.35 -1.70 -12.27
N LYS A 156 13.18 -0.83 -13.27
CA LYS A 156 14.21 0.10 -13.71
C LYS A 156 14.06 1.41 -12.95
N PHE A 157 15.14 1.84 -12.31
CA PHE A 157 15.22 3.11 -11.59
C PHE A 157 16.12 4.05 -12.37
N THR A 158 15.54 5.09 -12.98
CA THR A 158 16.28 6.13 -13.71
C THR A 158 16.42 7.35 -12.82
N TYR A 159 17.65 7.78 -12.58
CA TYR A 159 17.99 8.81 -11.59
C TYR A 159 18.87 9.91 -12.21
N PRO A 160 18.75 11.15 -11.72
CA PRO A 160 19.57 12.26 -12.18
C PRO A 160 21.00 12.14 -11.66
N LEU A 161 21.97 12.51 -12.49
CA LEU A 161 23.37 12.71 -12.08
C LEU A 161 23.51 13.99 -11.26
N GLU A 162 24.63 14.15 -10.55
CA GLU A 162 24.85 15.22 -9.57
C GLU A 162 24.66 16.63 -10.15
N ASP A 163 25.16 16.83 -11.37
CA ASP A 163 25.18 18.09 -12.12
C ASP A 163 23.91 18.36 -12.94
N GLU A 164 23.00 17.39 -13.04
CA GLU A 164 21.74 17.57 -13.76
C GLU A 164 20.72 18.39 -12.97
N ASN A 165 20.04 19.32 -13.64
CA ASN A 165 18.87 19.99 -13.10
C ASN A 165 17.68 19.02 -13.13
N VAL A 166 16.94 18.95 -12.02
CA VAL A 166 15.77 18.07 -11.85
C VAL A 166 14.45 18.81 -11.92
N GLU A 167 14.47 20.11 -12.24
CA GLU A 167 13.27 20.91 -12.48
C GLU A 167 12.42 20.26 -13.58
N ASN A 168 11.11 20.20 -13.33
CA ASN A 168 10.12 19.59 -14.24
C ASN A 168 10.34 18.09 -14.57
N ASP A 169 11.16 17.38 -13.79
CA ASP A 169 11.48 15.95 -14.00
C ASP A 169 12.17 15.63 -15.34
N GLU A 170 12.84 16.59 -15.96
CA GLU A 170 13.58 16.40 -17.20
C GLU A 170 15.07 16.22 -16.91
N PHE A 171 15.60 15.02 -17.14
CA PHE A 171 17.02 14.68 -17.01
C PHE A 171 17.32 13.44 -17.88
N GLU A 172 18.56 13.30 -18.37
CA GLU A 172 19.00 12.12 -19.11
C GLU A 172 19.26 10.97 -18.13
N GLY A 173 20.06 11.26 -17.10
CA GLY A 173 20.33 10.37 -15.99
C GLY A 173 20.97 9.04 -16.38
N LYS A 174 21.01 8.14 -15.41
CA LYS A 174 21.38 6.74 -15.60
C LYS A 174 20.38 5.83 -14.92
N SER A 175 20.52 4.52 -15.10
CA SER A 175 19.60 3.55 -14.53
C SER A 175 20.28 2.34 -13.89
N PHE A 176 19.62 1.77 -12.89
CA PHE A 176 19.87 0.41 -12.40
C PHE A 176 18.58 -0.40 -12.32
N PHE A 177 18.69 -1.72 -12.12
CA PHE A 177 17.57 -2.66 -12.20
C PHE A 177 17.48 -3.55 -10.96
N LEU A 178 16.33 -3.55 -10.28
CA LEU A 178 16.03 -4.53 -9.23
C LEU A 178 15.10 -5.63 -9.75
N PRO A 179 15.34 -6.90 -9.44
CA PRO A 179 14.43 -7.98 -9.80
C PRO A 179 13.17 -7.94 -8.96
N CYS A 180 12.02 -8.28 -9.55
CA CYS A 180 10.81 -8.53 -8.79
C CYS A 180 10.95 -9.81 -7.95
N ILE A 181 11.51 -10.86 -8.54
CA ILE A 181 11.80 -12.11 -7.83
C ILE A 181 13.28 -12.15 -7.47
N VAL A 182 13.59 -11.95 -6.20
CA VAL A 182 14.95 -11.98 -5.69
C VAL A 182 15.46 -13.42 -5.64
N THR A 183 16.28 -13.77 -6.62
CA THR A 183 16.88 -15.12 -6.70
C THR A 183 18.13 -15.23 -5.83
N LYS A 184 18.46 -16.46 -5.43
CA LYS A 184 19.71 -16.75 -4.71
C LYS A 184 20.93 -16.28 -5.51
N VAL A 185 20.93 -16.48 -6.83
CA VAL A 185 22.02 -16.05 -7.73
C VAL A 185 22.20 -14.52 -7.69
N PHE A 186 21.10 -13.76 -7.69
CA PHE A 186 21.18 -12.31 -7.54
C PHE A 186 21.82 -11.91 -6.20
N LEU A 187 21.38 -12.55 -5.10
CA LEU A 187 21.94 -12.26 -3.77
C LEU A 187 23.42 -12.65 -3.66
N GLU A 188 23.82 -13.83 -4.13
CA GLU A 188 25.23 -14.28 -4.12
C GLU A 188 26.15 -13.32 -4.88
N ASN A 189 25.65 -12.68 -5.94
CA ASN A 189 26.42 -11.70 -6.72
C ASN A 189 26.40 -10.28 -6.12
N SER A 190 25.40 -9.96 -5.30
CA SER A 190 25.13 -8.59 -4.85
C SER A 190 25.37 -8.36 -3.36
N CYS A 191 25.63 -9.42 -2.60
CA CYS A 191 25.79 -9.39 -1.16
C CYS A 191 27.17 -9.93 -0.75
N SER A 192 27.84 -9.29 0.21
CA SER A 192 29.01 -9.87 0.89
C SER A 192 28.66 -10.98 1.86
N SER A 193 27.43 -10.97 2.39
CA SER A 193 26.92 -11.98 3.31
C SER A 193 25.44 -12.23 3.03
N LEU A 194 25.03 -13.50 3.06
CA LEU A 194 23.63 -13.92 2.97
C LEU A 194 22.96 -14.10 4.33
N GLU A 195 23.71 -13.88 5.43
CA GLU A 195 23.18 -14.01 6.78
C GLU A 195 22.10 -12.93 7.02
N PRO A 196 20.86 -13.33 7.37
CA PRO A 196 19.82 -12.37 7.68
C PRO A 196 20.21 -11.51 8.89
N LEU A 197 20.04 -10.20 8.75
CA LEU A 197 20.19 -9.26 9.85
C LEU A 197 18.82 -8.90 10.41
N THR A 198 18.71 -8.94 11.74
CA THR A 198 17.56 -8.38 12.44
C THR A 198 17.72 -6.87 12.55
N ILE A 199 16.85 -6.11 11.89
CA ILE A 199 16.78 -4.66 12.05
C ILE A 199 15.55 -4.26 12.85
N GLU A 200 15.57 -3.07 13.44
CA GLU A 200 14.40 -2.47 14.07
C GLU A 200 13.91 -1.29 13.23
N LEU A 201 12.64 -1.33 12.82
CA LEU A 201 12.00 -0.22 12.12
C LEU A 201 10.65 0.06 12.77
N TRP A 202 10.46 1.31 13.22
CA TRP A 202 9.28 1.75 14.00
C TRP A 202 9.01 0.92 15.27
N GLY A 203 10.07 0.51 15.98
CA GLY A 203 9.94 -0.29 17.19
C GLY A 203 9.61 -1.76 16.95
N VAL A 204 9.68 -2.23 15.69
CA VAL A 204 9.42 -3.63 15.33
C VAL A 204 10.67 -4.24 14.71
N LYS A 205 11.09 -5.37 15.29
CA LYS A 205 12.25 -6.14 14.80
C LYS A 205 11.85 -7.15 13.74
N PHE A 206 12.64 -7.27 12.68
CA PHE A 206 12.44 -8.27 11.63
C PHE A 206 13.72 -8.54 10.84
N GLU A 207 13.72 -9.68 10.13
CA GLU A 207 14.86 -10.14 9.33
C GLU A 207 14.89 -9.47 7.95
N THR A 208 16.10 -9.07 7.56
CA THR A 208 16.42 -8.47 6.27
C THR A 208 17.73 -9.04 5.73
N ILE A 209 17.96 -8.93 4.42
CA ILE A 209 19.23 -9.23 3.77
C ILE A 209 19.86 -7.91 3.34
N THR A 210 21.15 -7.76 3.57
CA THR A 210 21.92 -6.58 3.13
C THR A 210 22.49 -6.82 1.74
N ILE A 211 22.15 -5.96 0.80
CA ILE A 211 22.66 -5.93 -0.57
C ILE A 211 23.63 -4.73 -0.67
N ASP A 212 24.91 -4.99 -0.41
CA ASP A 212 25.96 -3.99 -0.22
C ASP A 212 26.86 -3.78 -1.45
N LYS A 213 26.76 -4.61 -2.49
CA LYS A 213 27.58 -4.53 -3.71
C LYS A 213 26.79 -4.18 -4.98
N PHE A 214 25.63 -3.57 -4.80
CA PHE A 214 24.67 -3.39 -5.90
C PHE A 214 24.49 -1.94 -6.36
N LEU A 215 24.48 -0.98 -5.43
CA LEU A 215 24.13 0.40 -5.75
C LEU A 215 25.24 1.07 -6.58
N PRO A 216 24.91 1.69 -7.74
CA PRO A 216 25.89 2.43 -8.54
C PRO A 216 26.46 3.64 -7.79
N GLU A 217 27.77 3.91 -7.92
CA GLU A 217 28.41 5.06 -7.26
C GLU A 217 27.84 6.42 -7.71
N ASP A 218 27.46 6.52 -8.99
CA ASP A 218 26.84 7.71 -9.55
C ASP A 218 25.40 7.92 -9.05
N PHE A 219 24.66 6.84 -8.76
CA PHE A 219 23.38 6.95 -8.05
C PHE A 219 23.57 7.50 -6.62
N ILE A 220 24.58 7.01 -5.90
CA ILE A 220 24.90 7.44 -4.53
C ILE A 220 25.22 8.93 -4.52
N LYS A 221 26.19 9.36 -5.35
CA LYS A 221 26.60 10.77 -5.47
C LYS A 221 25.47 11.65 -5.99
N GLY A 222 24.85 11.26 -7.10
CA GLY A 222 23.78 12.00 -7.74
C GLY A 222 22.55 12.19 -6.86
N SER A 223 22.29 11.28 -5.92
CA SER A 223 21.18 11.40 -4.95
C SER A 223 21.59 12.06 -3.62
N GLY A 224 22.86 12.42 -3.45
CA GLY A 224 23.42 12.97 -2.22
C GLY A 224 23.41 11.98 -1.05
N LEU A 225 23.49 10.68 -1.33
CA LEU A 225 23.43 9.62 -0.31
C LEU A 225 24.78 9.44 0.40
N PRO A 226 24.78 8.95 1.66
CA PRO A 226 26.00 8.58 2.36
C PRO A 226 26.78 7.47 1.63
N GLU A 227 28.11 7.47 1.73
CA GLU A 227 28.95 6.47 1.06
C GLU A 227 28.75 5.04 1.60
N ASP A 228 28.34 4.90 2.86
CA ASP A 228 28.07 3.62 3.52
C ASP A 228 26.62 3.15 3.33
N ILE A 229 25.89 3.75 2.38
CA ILE A 229 24.52 3.37 2.06
C ILE A 229 24.45 1.93 1.54
N VAL A 230 23.49 1.18 2.04
CA VAL A 230 23.18 -0.16 1.54
C VAL A 230 21.72 -0.26 1.13
N LEU A 231 21.44 -1.25 0.29
CA LEU A 231 20.09 -1.66 -0.04
C LEU A 231 19.69 -2.84 0.86
N LEU A 232 18.58 -2.72 1.59
CA LEU A 232 18.02 -3.80 2.38
C LEU A 232 16.85 -4.43 1.63
N TYR A 233 16.74 -5.75 1.73
CA TYR A 233 15.65 -6.54 1.14
C TYR A 233 14.99 -7.42 2.21
N THR A 234 13.67 -7.62 2.12
CA THR A 234 12.95 -8.60 2.96
C THR A 234 11.86 -9.30 2.16
N GLU A 235 11.82 -10.64 2.25
CA GLU A 235 10.72 -11.45 1.72
C GLU A 235 9.64 -11.69 2.78
N LYS A 236 10.05 -11.82 4.05
CA LYS A 236 9.15 -12.17 5.17
C LYS A 236 8.43 -10.96 5.74
N GLY A 237 9.06 -9.79 5.66
CA GLY A 237 8.60 -8.58 6.32
C GLY A 237 8.56 -8.71 7.84
N LYS A 238 7.72 -7.89 8.46
CA LYS A 238 7.52 -7.80 9.90
C LYS A 238 6.08 -8.02 10.30
N GLU A 239 5.90 -8.47 11.54
CA GLU A 239 4.58 -8.62 12.14
C GLU A 239 4.16 -7.33 12.82
N VAL A 240 3.00 -6.85 12.42
CA VAL A 240 2.42 -5.59 12.89
C VAL A 240 1.10 -5.93 13.55
N LYS A 241 0.85 -5.34 14.72
CA LYS A 241 -0.43 -5.52 15.41
C LYS A 241 -1.58 -5.10 14.48
N VAL A 242 -2.75 -5.70 14.64
CA VAL A 242 -3.97 -5.20 14.02
C VAL A 242 -4.64 -4.28 15.04
N ASN A 243 -5.21 -3.16 14.58
CA ASN A 243 -5.86 -2.14 15.40
C ASN A 243 -4.95 -1.34 16.35
N SER A 244 -3.66 -1.12 16.04
CA SER A 244 -2.82 -0.14 16.75
C SER A 244 -2.56 1.09 15.89
N PRO A 245 -2.64 2.32 16.46
CA PRO A 245 -3.10 2.61 17.82
C PRO A 245 -4.56 2.23 18.00
N HIS A 246 -4.96 1.81 19.20
CA HIS A 246 -6.36 1.49 19.47
C HIS A 246 -7.25 2.68 19.11
N PHE A 247 -8.21 2.46 18.21
CA PHE A 247 -9.13 3.48 17.68
C PHE A 247 -9.82 4.32 18.76
N LYS A 248 -10.06 3.74 19.95
CA LYS A 248 -10.61 4.45 21.12
C LYS A 248 -9.81 5.71 21.48
N ARG A 249 -8.48 5.66 21.33
CA ARG A 249 -7.57 6.77 21.64
C ARG A 249 -7.69 7.95 20.66
N PHE A 250 -8.17 7.72 19.44
CA PHE A 250 -8.38 8.78 18.44
C PHE A 250 -9.73 9.50 18.61
N ILE A 251 -10.76 8.81 19.11
CA ILE A 251 -12.06 9.44 19.41
C ILE A 251 -11.94 10.37 20.62
N ASP A 252 -11.20 9.97 21.64
CA ASP A 252 -11.04 10.79 22.85
C ASP A 252 -10.29 12.10 22.53
N LEU A 253 -9.27 12.06 21.67
CA LEU A 253 -8.56 13.27 21.21
C LEU A 253 -9.44 14.22 20.38
N ARG A 254 -10.44 13.72 19.63
CA ARG A 254 -11.38 14.58 18.89
C ARG A 254 -12.42 15.25 19.78
N LYS A 255 -12.70 14.70 20.97
CA LYS A 255 -13.63 15.31 21.94
C LYS A 255 -12.97 16.43 22.72
N ASP A 256 -11.69 16.29 23.03
CA ASP A 256 -10.95 17.30 23.79
C ASP A 256 -10.67 18.57 22.98
N GLU A 257 -10.71 18.53 21.64
CA GLU A 257 -10.61 19.73 20.79
C GLU A 257 -11.95 20.48 20.61
N SER A 258 -13.09 19.86 20.94
CA SER A 258 -14.41 20.51 20.85
C SER A 258 -14.82 21.29 22.12
N ASP A 259 -14.13 21.05 23.23
CA ASP A 259 -14.38 21.74 24.50
C ASP A 259 -13.17 22.62 24.84
N GLY A 260 -13.20 23.85 24.34
CA GLY A 260 -12.15 24.84 24.64
C GLY A 260 -12.18 25.25 26.11
N GLU A 261 -11.21 24.78 26.89
CA GLU A 261 -10.61 25.53 28.00
C GLU A 261 -9.24 24.94 28.37
N THR A 262 -8.20 25.76 28.19
CA THR A 262 -6.80 25.51 28.55
C THR A 262 -6.60 25.33 30.06
N THR A 263 -5.76 24.36 30.45
CA THR A 263 -4.72 24.58 31.46
C THR A 263 -3.50 23.70 31.17
N ASP A 264 -2.33 24.34 31.09
CA ASP A 264 -1.02 23.72 31.10
C ASP A 264 -0.80 22.94 32.39
N SER A 265 -0.53 21.64 32.29
CA SER A 265 0.18 20.89 33.33
C SER A 265 0.89 19.69 32.73
N GLU A 266 2.19 19.62 33.02
CA GLU A 266 3.15 18.59 32.67
C GLU A 266 2.62 17.17 32.89
N LEU A 267 2.69 16.32 31.85
CA LEU A 267 2.48 14.88 32.00
C LEU A 267 3.83 14.19 32.21
N GLU A 268 4.22 14.08 33.47
CA GLU A 268 5.20 13.10 33.93
C GLU A 268 4.74 11.68 33.61
N ILE A 269 5.64 10.90 33.01
CA ILE A 269 5.46 9.49 32.71
C ILE A 269 5.63 8.70 34.02
N SER A 270 4.53 8.32 34.67
CA SER A 270 4.55 7.32 35.74
C SER A 270 4.11 5.96 35.22
N ASN A 271 5.08 5.04 35.12
CA ASN A 271 4.83 3.60 35.04
C ASN A 271 4.11 3.13 36.30
N SER A 272 2.90 2.59 36.18
CA SER A 272 2.29 1.79 37.25
C SER A 272 1.67 0.52 36.69
N ASN A 273 2.35 -0.60 36.96
CA ASN A 273 1.77 -1.93 36.99
C ASN A 273 0.64 -1.98 38.04
N THR A 274 -0.56 -2.37 37.64
CA THR A 274 -1.51 -2.99 38.57
C THR A 274 -2.40 -3.99 37.85
N THR A 275 -2.27 -5.23 38.30
CA THR A 275 -3.01 -6.43 37.90
C THR A 275 -4.40 -6.45 38.55
N THR A 276 -5.32 -7.23 37.94
CA THR A 276 -6.66 -7.68 38.40
C THR A 276 -7.81 -6.70 38.09
N THR A 277 -8.91 -7.05 37.43
CA THR A 277 -9.57 -8.31 37.03
C THR A 277 -10.49 -8.05 35.83
N ASN A 278 -10.59 -8.97 34.86
CA ASN A 278 -11.86 -9.65 34.50
C ASN A 278 -11.68 -10.63 33.33
N LYS A 279 -12.08 -11.88 33.58
CA LYS A 279 -12.26 -12.96 32.59
C LYS A 279 -13.46 -12.62 31.71
N GLY A 280 -13.24 -12.54 30.40
CA GLY A 280 -14.29 -12.45 29.39
C GLY A 280 -13.72 -11.91 28.09
N ASP A 281 -13.37 -12.81 27.17
CA ASP A 281 -12.79 -12.54 25.85
C ASP A 281 -11.37 -11.93 25.84
N ALA A 282 -10.37 -12.80 25.99
CA ALA A 282 -9.04 -12.50 25.45
C ALA A 282 -9.17 -12.47 23.92
N SER A 283 -9.51 -11.31 23.36
CA SER A 283 -9.49 -11.11 21.91
C SER A 283 -8.08 -11.48 21.44
N VAL A 284 -7.97 -12.59 20.70
CA VAL A 284 -6.69 -13.05 20.14
C VAL A 284 -6.07 -11.86 19.41
N GLN A 285 -4.92 -11.39 19.90
CA GLN A 285 -4.21 -10.27 19.30
C GLN A 285 -3.88 -10.65 17.85
N LYS A 286 -4.59 -10.04 16.92
CA LYS A 286 -4.37 -10.29 15.48
C LYS A 286 -3.12 -9.52 15.05
N TYR A 287 -2.33 -10.16 14.21
CA TYR A 287 -1.18 -9.56 13.54
C TYR A 287 -1.39 -9.62 12.03
N ARG A 288 -0.84 -8.64 11.33
CA ARG A 288 -0.70 -8.60 9.88
C ARG A 288 0.77 -8.57 9.52
N ARG A 289 1.13 -8.95 8.30
CA ARG A 289 2.50 -8.78 7.80
C ARG A 289 2.58 -7.60 6.86
N SER A 290 3.64 -6.82 7.01
CA SER A 290 4.03 -5.75 6.09
C SER A 290 5.53 -5.86 5.84
N LEU A 291 6.00 -5.39 4.71
CA LEU A 291 7.42 -5.32 4.35
C LEU A 291 8.00 -4.00 4.90
N PHE A 292 8.58 -3.15 4.05
CA PHE A 292 9.05 -1.83 4.45
C PHE A 292 7.95 -0.74 4.39
N GLN A 293 6.66 -1.10 4.29
CA GLN A 293 5.56 -0.18 4.64
C GLN A 293 5.62 0.15 6.14
N ASP A 294 5.09 1.30 6.57
CA ASP A 294 5.16 1.70 7.99
C ASP A 294 4.35 0.76 8.87
N TYR A 295 3.05 0.60 8.57
CA TYR A 295 2.14 -0.20 9.37
C TYR A 295 1.15 -1.02 8.53
N TYR A 296 0.53 -0.37 7.54
CA TYR A 296 -0.46 -0.99 6.67
C TYR A 296 0.16 -1.41 5.32
N PRO A 297 -0.20 -2.59 4.79
CA PRO A 297 0.35 -3.11 3.54
C PRO A 297 -0.09 -2.33 2.28
N ILE A 298 -1.21 -1.61 2.37
CA ILE A 298 -1.73 -0.77 1.29
C ILE A 298 -2.07 0.59 1.89
N LEU A 299 -1.59 1.66 1.26
CA LEU A 299 -1.83 3.04 1.66
C LEU A 299 -2.87 3.68 0.76
N LEU A 300 -3.84 4.35 1.37
CA LEU A 300 -4.97 4.99 0.71
C LEU A 300 -4.91 6.50 0.97
N VAL A 301 -5.32 7.30 -0.01
CA VAL A 301 -5.61 8.72 0.20
C VAL A 301 -6.84 9.11 -0.61
N SER A 302 -7.65 10.03 -0.08
CA SER A 302 -8.78 10.61 -0.78
C SER A 302 -8.39 11.91 -1.48
N LEU A 303 -8.76 12.04 -2.75
CA LEU A 303 -8.60 13.28 -3.51
C LEU A 303 -9.46 14.42 -2.92
N SER A 304 -10.65 14.11 -2.39
CA SER A 304 -11.52 15.13 -1.78
C SER A 304 -10.89 15.70 -0.50
N ASP A 305 -10.26 14.86 0.32
CA ASP A 305 -9.58 15.28 1.55
C ASP A 305 -8.35 16.15 1.24
N VAL A 306 -7.59 15.79 0.20
CA VAL A 306 -6.44 16.60 -0.24
C VAL A 306 -6.89 17.94 -0.85
N ASN A 307 -8.01 17.96 -1.59
CA ASN A 307 -8.58 19.20 -2.10
C ASN A 307 -9.07 20.13 -0.97
N ASP A 308 -9.69 19.57 0.08
CA ASP A 308 -10.07 20.32 1.27
C ASP A 308 -8.83 20.89 2.00
N LEU A 309 -7.76 20.10 2.12
CA LEU A 309 -6.47 20.56 2.65
C LEU A 309 -5.90 21.73 1.83
N ASN A 310 -5.85 21.62 0.50
CA ASN A 310 -5.36 22.69 -0.37
C ASN A 310 -6.20 23.97 -0.23
N LYS A 311 -7.52 23.83 -0.08
CA LYS A 311 -8.40 24.97 0.21
C LYS A 311 -8.01 25.65 1.54
N LYS A 312 -7.79 24.88 2.61
CA LYS A 312 -7.36 25.42 3.90
C LYS A 312 -5.98 26.09 3.85
N ILE A 313 -5.03 25.52 3.11
CA ILE A 313 -3.70 26.10 2.90
C ILE A 313 -3.80 27.44 2.18
N SER A 314 -4.55 27.52 1.07
CA SER A 314 -4.71 28.76 0.30
C SER A 314 -5.39 29.90 1.07
N GLN A 315 -6.15 29.57 2.12
CA GLN A 315 -6.81 30.53 3.01
C GLN A 315 -5.95 30.95 4.20
N SER A 316 -4.80 30.31 4.42
CA SER A 316 -3.94 30.55 5.57
C SER A 316 -2.74 31.42 5.19
N GLU A 317 -2.58 32.57 5.84
CA GLU A 317 -1.40 33.42 5.67
C GLU A 317 -0.10 32.68 6.03
N LYS A 318 -0.17 31.76 6.99
CA LYS A 318 0.96 30.97 7.51
C LYS A 318 1.58 30.04 6.47
N PHE A 319 0.81 29.61 5.48
CA PHE A 319 1.23 28.62 4.47
C PHE A 319 1.15 29.19 3.05
N SER A 320 1.25 30.52 2.90
CA SER A 320 1.14 31.21 1.62
C SER A 320 2.25 30.87 0.62
N ASP A 321 3.38 30.34 1.10
CA ASP A 321 4.52 29.85 0.32
C ASP A 321 4.41 28.36 -0.04
N VAL A 322 3.55 27.61 0.66
CA VAL A 322 3.28 26.19 0.41
C VAL A 322 2.26 26.11 -0.73
N GLY A 323 2.75 26.03 -1.97
CA GLY A 323 1.89 25.82 -3.13
C GLY A 323 1.02 24.55 -3.04
N GLU A 324 0.25 24.27 -4.09
CA GLU A 324 -0.70 23.15 -4.09
C GLU A 324 -0.04 21.80 -3.74
N ILE A 325 -0.63 21.09 -2.78
CA ILE A 325 -0.19 19.77 -2.34
C ILE A 325 -0.73 18.72 -3.29
N ASN A 326 0.19 18.04 -3.98
CA ASN A 326 -0.13 16.86 -4.77
C ASN A 326 -0.39 15.65 -3.85
N PRO A 327 -1.49 14.88 -4.04
CA PRO A 327 -1.81 13.72 -3.20
C PRO A 327 -0.72 12.64 -3.21
N PHE A 328 0.09 12.55 -4.27
CA PHE A 328 1.19 11.59 -4.35
C PHE A 328 2.40 11.95 -3.49
N ARG A 329 2.44 13.15 -2.88
CA ARG A 329 3.44 13.47 -1.84
C ARG A 329 3.32 12.54 -0.63
N PHE A 330 2.12 12.02 -0.35
CA PHE A 330 1.86 11.03 0.71
C PHE A 330 2.20 9.59 0.29
N ARG A 331 2.65 9.38 -0.96
CA ARG A 331 2.98 8.07 -1.56
C ARG A 331 1.89 6.99 -1.35
N PRO A 332 0.61 7.31 -1.59
CA PRO A 332 -0.46 6.32 -1.50
C PRO A 332 -0.24 5.24 -2.58
N ASN A 333 -0.67 4.02 -2.29
CA ASN A 333 -0.87 3.02 -3.34
C ASN A 333 -2.13 3.30 -4.13
N ILE A 334 -3.19 3.76 -3.46
CA ILE A 334 -4.51 3.93 -4.05
C ILE A 334 -4.97 5.36 -3.79
N LEU A 335 -5.24 6.10 -4.87
CA LEU A 335 -5.91 7.39 -4.82
C LEU A 335 -7.40 7.16 -5.08
N ILE A 336 -8.22 7.55 -4.14
CA ILE A 336 -9.68 7.40 -4.21
C ILE A 336 -10.33 8.76 -4.45
N ASN A 337 -11.45 8.78 -5.16
CA ASN A 337 -12.31 9.95 -5.29
C ASN A 337 -13.78 9.56 -5.09
N ASN A 338 -14.70 10.54 -5.05
CA ASN A 338 -16.14 10.34 -4.94
C ASN A 338 -16.59 9.59 -3.67
N ASN A 339 -15.83 9.72 -2.59
CA ASN A 339 -16.23 9.28 -1.27
C ASN A 339 -17.35 10.20 -0.72
N GLU A 340 -18.24 9.68 0.13
CA GLU A 340 -19.50 10.37 0.46
C GLU A 340 -19.28 11.60 1.36
N LYS A 341 -18.30 11.51 2.26
CA LYS A 341 -17.97 12.56 3.22
C LYS A 341 -16.47 12.73 3.33
N LEU A 342 -16.03 13.96 3.62
CA LEU A 342 -14.64 14.23 3.96
C LEU A 342 -14.21 13.33 5.13
N PHE A 343 -13.03 12.76 5.04
CA PHE A 343 -12.41 11.88 6.03
C PHE A 343 -13.17 10.57 6.31
N ASP A 344 -14.12 10.17 5.45
CA ASP A 344 -14.85 8.90 5.63
C ASP A 344 -13.95 7.67 5.57
N ILE A 345 -12.83 7.75 4.82
CA ILE A 345 -11.81 6.71 4.68
C ILE A 345 -11.25 6.23 6.03
N ASP A 346 -11.23 7.09 7.05
CA ASP A 346 -10.76 6.76 8.41
C ASP A 346 -11.68 5.75 9.11
N THR A 347 -12.94 5.70 8.67
CA THR A 347 -13.98 4.85 9.27
C THR A 347 -14.22 3.57 8.48
N TRP A 348 -13.58 3.41 7.33
CA TRP A 348 -13.74 2.22 6.50
C TRP A 348 -13.18 0.99 7.24
N ASN A 349 -14.06 0.03 7.47
CA ASN A 349 -13.69 -1.29 7.94
C ASN A 349 -13.54 -2.26 6.76
N LEU A 350 -13.07 -3.48 7.05
CA LEU A 350 -12.87 -4.54 6.05
C LEU A 350 -14.11 -4.88 5.20
N GLN A 351 -15.29 -4.43 5.62
CA GLN A 351 -16.56 -4.62 4.92
C GLN A 351 -16.90 -3.46 3.96
N ASP A 352 -16.15 -2.36 4.02
CA ASP A 352 -16.50 -1.07 3.43
C ASP A 352 -15.66 -0.73 2.18
N VAL A 353 -14.66 -1.53 1.84
CA VAL A 353 -13.82 -1.29 0.65
C VAL A 353 -14.52 -1.85 -0.58
N PRO A 354 -14.95 -1.00 -1.55
CA PRO A 354 -15.57 -1.49 -2.76
C PRO A 354 -14.54 -2.29 -3.57
N CYS A 355 -14.91 -3.49 -3.96
CA CYS A 355 -14.21 -4.23 -4.99
C CYS A 355 -14.51 -3.54 -6.34
N GLN A 356 -13.79 -2.46 -6.65
CA GLN A 356 -13.86 -1.80 -7.96
C GLN A 356 -12.56 -2.10 -8.73
N THR A 357 -12.72 -2.79 -9.85
CA THR A 357 -11.67 -2.88 -10.88
C THR A 357 -11.48 -1.52 -11.54
N LEU A 358 -10.23 -1.12 -11.66
CA LEU A 358 -9.77 -0.07 -12.56
C LEU A 358 -10.10 -0.49 -14.00
N THR A 359 -10.66 0.44 -14.77
CA THR A 359 -11.09 0.26 -16.16
C THR A 359 -10.01 0.67 -17.15
#